data_AF-A0A0E3PXJ7-F1
#
_entry.id   AF-A0A0E3PXJ7-F1
#
_cell.length_a   1.000
_cell.length_b   1.000
_cell.length_c   1.000
_cell.angle_alpha   90.00
_cell.angle_beta   90.00
_cell.angle_gamma   90.00
#
_symmetry.space_group_name_H-M   'P 1'
#
loop_
_entity.id
_entity.type
_entity.pdbx_description
1 polymer ?
#
loop_
_entity_poly.entity_id
_entity_poly.type
_entity_poly.pdbx_seq_one_letter_code
_entity_poly.pdbx_strand_id
1 'polypeptide(L)'
;MPRTSIFLVSLFFLSCILCSSAAAANVTVSFSDLNLVHSQEFDLYQVSGDQITYVGTYNATETVLELDPTYSYQAILKPSKWSWLDDPFTAVEGALRTAPPILSFFMLCLIVLLPVTLIFKWRR
;
A
#
# COMPACT_ATOMS: atom_id res chain seq x y z
N MET A 1 -57.87 -27.78 13.90
CA MET A 1 -56.88 -26.68 13.93
C MET A 1 -55.53 -27.03 13.25
N PRO A 2 -55.47 -27.60 12.02
CA PRO A 2 -54.19 -27.87 11.35
C PRO A 2 -53.69 -26.73 10.44
N ARG A 3 -54.58 -25.80 10.04
CA ARG A 3 -54.30 -24.75 9.05
C ARG A 3 -53.29 -23.70 9.51
N THR A 4 -53.26 -23.37 10.80
CA THR A 4 -52.32 -22.40 11.38
C THR A 4 -50.90 -22.95 11.47
N SER A 5 -50.75 -24.26 11.68
CA SER A 5 -49.44 -24.93 11.76
C SER A 5 -48.74 -24.99 10.41
N ILE A 6 -49.47 -25.25 9.32
CA ILE A 6 -48.91 -25.25 7.95
C ILE A 6 -48.43 -23.85 7.57
N PHE A 7 -49.17 -22.81 7.96
CA PHE A 7 -48.79 -21.42 7.72
C PHE A 7 -47.49 -21.03 8.44
N LEU A 8 -47.34 -21.45 9.71
CA LEU A 8 -46.13 -21.22 10.49
C LEU A 8 -44.91 -21.94 9.92
N VAL A 9 -45.06 -23.19 9.48
CA VAL A 9 -43.98 -23.97 8.85
C VAL A 9 -43.56 -23.34 7.52
N SER A 10 -44.53 -22.88 6.71
CA SER A 10 -44.24 -22.16 5.46
C SER A 10 -43.53 -20.83 5.71
N LEU A 11 -43.91 -20.09 6.75
CA LEU A 11 -43.27 -18.82 7.11
C LEU A 11 -41.84 -19.03 7.61
N PHE A 12 -41.62 -20.10 8.38
CA PHE A 12 -40.29 -20.50 8.85
C PHE A 12 -39.37 -20.86 7.67
N PHE A 13 -39.85 -21.69 6.74
CA PHE A 13 -39.11 -22.01 5.51
C PHE A 13 -38.80 -20.76 4.66
N LEU A 14 -39.76 -19.83 4.55
CA LEU A 14 -39.56 -18.59 3.81
C LEU A 14 -38.49 -17.70 4.48
N SER A 15 -38.47 -17.64 5.82
CA SER A 15 -37.45 -16.91 6.57
C SER A 15 -36.05 -17.51 6.43
N CYS A 16 -35.94 -18.84 6.35
CA CYS A 16 -34.67 -19.52 6.10
C CYS A 16 -34.11 -19.22 4.69
N ILE A 17 -34.98 -19.13 3.67
CA ILE A 17 -34.57 -18.79 2.29
C ILE A 17 -34.11 -17.32 2.19
N LEU A 18 -34.79 -16.42 2.89
CA LEU A 18 -34.42 -15.00 2.95
C LEU A 18 -33.14 -14.74 3.76
N CYS A 19 -32.71 -15.68 4.60
CA CYS A 19 -31.46 -15.61 5.36
C CYS A 19 -30.24 -16.08 4.56
N SER A 20 -30.30 -16.04 3.23
CA SER A 20 -29.13 -16.24 2.38
C SER A 20 -28.08 -15.20 2.77
N SER A 21 -26.93 -15.68 3.28
CA SER A 21 -25.80 -14.84 3.69
C SER A 21 -25.46 -13.84 2.59
N ALA A 22 -25.50 -12.55 2.90
CA ALA A 22 -24.99 -11.51 2.01
C ALA A 22 -23.56 -11.87 1.60
N ALA A 23 -23.35 -12.17 0.32
CA ALA A 23 -22.02 -12.41 -0.20
C ALA A 23 -21.19 -11.14 0.01
N ALA A 24 -20.03 -11.29 0.63
CA ALA A 24 -19.11 -10.19 0.82
C ALA A 24 -18.67 -9.72 -0.56
N ALA A 25 -19.03 -8.48 -0.92
CA ALA A 25 -18.69 -7.94 -2.23
C ALA A 25 -17.19 -7.62 -2.27
N ASN A 26 -16.51 -8.06 -3.33
CA ASN A 26 -15.09 -7.73 -3.56
C ASN A 26 -14.89 -6.22 -3.47
N VAL A 27 -13.90 -5.79 -2.68
CA VAL A 27 -13.55 -4.38 -2.51
C VAL A 27 -12.38 -4.07 -3.42
N THR A 28 -12.57 -3.11 -4.33
CA THR A 28 -11.48 -2.58 -5.17
C THR A 28 -10.68 -1.56 -4.38
N VAL A 29 -9.40 -1.85 -4.12
CA VAL A 29 -8.47 -0.92 -3.46
C VAL A 29 -7.39 -0.51 -4.45
N SER A 30 -7.17 0.80 -4.60
CA SER A 30 -6.05 1.35 -5.37
C SER A 30 -4.90 1.73 -4.43
N PHE A 31 -3.69 1.28 -4.75
CA PHE A 31 -2.48 1.63 -4.00
C PHE A 31 -1.79 2.89 -4.53
N SER A 32 -2.37 3.55 -5.54
CA SER A 32 -1.90 4.83 -6.09
C SER A 32 -1.91 5.97 -5.06
N ASP A 33 -2.78 5.87 -4.05
CA ASP A 33 -2.98 6.91 -3.04
C ASP A 33 -1.96 6.82 -1.90
N LEU A 34 -1.27 5.69 -1.78
CA LEU A 34 -0.11 5.59 -0.90
C LEU A 34 1.04 6.34 -1.59
N ASN A 35 1.54 7.40 -0.96
CA ASN A 35 2.69 8.22 -1.41
C ASN A 35 4.02 7.45 -1.39
N LEU A 36 4.03 6.27 -2.01
CA LEU A 36 5.17 5.40 -2.20
C LEU A 36 6.00 5.91 -3.37
N VAL A 37 7.28 5.60 -3.35
CA VAL A 37 8.19 5.97 -4.45
C VAL A 37 7.72 5.26 -5.73
N HIS A 38 7.75 5.98 -6.86
CA HIS A 38 7.38 5.42 -8.17
C HIS A 38 8.07 4.07 -8.40
N SER A 39 7.31 3.08 -8.89
CA SER A 39 7.78 1.71 -9.14
C SER A 39 8.19 0.89 -7.90
N GLN A 40 7.73 1.24 -6.71
CA GLN A 40 7.95 0.39 -5.54
C GLN A 40 7.09 -0.88 -5.60
N GLU A 41 7.75 -2.03 -5.62
CA GLU A 41 7.11 -3.34 -5.54
C GLU A 41 6.78 -3.69 -4.08
N PHE A 42 5.63 -4.32 -3.88
CA PHE A 42 5.23 -4.88 -2.59
C PHE A 42 4.70 -6.30 -2.75
N ASP A 43 4.96 -7.14 -1.76
CA ASP A 43 4.40 -8.48 -1.65
C ASP A 43 3.13 -8.41 -0.80
N LEU A 44 2.05 -9.00 -1.31
CA LEU A 44 0.77 -9.05 -0.61
C LEU A 44 0.54 -10.43 -0.03
N TYR A 45 0.19 -10.45 1.25
CA TYR A 45 -0.18 -11.65 1.99
C TYR A 45 -1.61 -11.52 2.51
N GLN A 46 -2.38 -12.58 2.34
CA GLN A 46 -3.69 -12.75 2.93
C GLN A 46 -3.54 -13.44 4.29
N VAL A 47 -4.08 -12.81 5.33
CA VAL A 47 -4.07 -13.29 6.71
C VAL A 47 -5.48 -13.74 7.08
N SER A 48 -5.62 -15.05 7.27
CA SER A 48 -6.86 -15.68 7.72
C SER A 48 -6.61 -16.39 9.05
N GLY A 49 -6.83 -15.69 10.16
CA GLY A 49 -6.50 -16.20 11.48
C GLY A 49 -4.98 -16.40 11.64
N ASP A 50 -4.56 -17.65 11.86
CA ASP A 50 -3.14 -18.02 12.08
C ASP A 50 -2.42 -18.42 10.77
N GLN A 51 -3.10 -18.36 9.63
CA GLN A 51 -2.53 -18.71 8.32
C GLN A 51 -2.25 -17.47 7.49
N ILE A 52 -1.01 -17.40 6.98
CA ILE A 52 -0.53 -16.35 6.08
C ILE A 52 -0.33 -16.98 4.71
N THR A 53 -1.13 -16.55 3.72
CA THR A 53 -1.06 -17.04 2.34
C THR A 53 -0.50 -15.95 1.44
N TYR A 54 0.49 -16.29 0.62
CA TYR A 54 1.06 -15.36 -0.35
C TYR A 54 0.11 -15.20 -1.54
N VAL A 55 -0.24 -13.96 -1.86
CA VAL A 55 -1.15 -13.62 -2.98
C VAL A 55 -0.35 -13.31 -4.24
N GLY A 56 0.69 -12.48 -4.12
CA GLY A 56 1.50 -12.06 -5.26
C GLY A 56 2.35 -10.82 -4.99
N THR A 57 3.20 -10.47 -5.95
CA THR A 57 3.95 -9.21 -5.97
C THR A 57 3.24 -8.22 -6.88
N TYR A 58 3.03 -7.00 -6.40
CA TYR A 58 2.32 -5.93 -7.11
C TYR A 58 3.11 -4.62 -7.09
N ASN A 59 2.83 -3.74 -8.05
CA ASN A 59 3.48 -2.44 -8.17
C ASN A 59 2.54 -1.33 -7.68
N ALA A 60 3.04 -0.40 -6.86
CA ALA A 60 2.23 0.69 -6.30
C ALA A 60 1.57 1.59 -7.36
N THR A 61 2.16 1.67 -8.56
CA THR A 61 1.77 2.67 -9.58
C THR A 61 0.48 2.32 -10.34
N GLU A 62 0.15 1.03 -10.49
CA GLU A 62 -0.91 0.58 -11.42
C GLU A 62 -1.93 -0.39 -10.83
N THR A 63 -1.77 -0.82 -9.56
CA THR A 63 -2.55 -1.98 -9.10
C THR A 63 -3.83 -1.57 -8.38
N VAL A 64 -4.96 -1.73 -9.09
CA VAL A 64 -6.29 -1.87 -8.48
C VAL A 64 -6.48 -3.35 -8.15
N LEU A 65 -6.50 -3.70 -6.87
CA LEU A 65 -6.73 -5.07 -6.42
C LEU A 65 -8.18 -5.25 -5.97
N GLU A 66 -8.82 -6.30 -6.46
CA GLU A 66 -10.05 -6.83 -5.88
C GLU A 66 -9.68 -7.72 -4.69
N LEU A 67 -9.98 -7.23 -3.49
CA LEU A 67 -9.71 -7.92 -2.23
C LEU A 67 -11.03 -8.41 -1.63
N ASP A 68 -11.02 -9.64 -1.10
CA ASP A 68 -12.17 -10.17 -0.40
C ASP A 68 -12.20 -9.56 1.02
N PRO A 69 -13.26 -8.81 1.39
CA PRO A 69 -13.34 -8.12 2.67
C PRO A 69 -13.44 -9.07 3.87
N THR A 70 -13.63 -10.37 3.65
CA THR A 70 -13.65 -11.40 4.70
C THR A 70 -12.27 -11.61 5.32
N TYR A 71 -11.19 -11.21 4.63
CA TYR A 71 -9.82 -11.46 5.04
C TYR A 71 -9.04 -10.19 5.36
N SER A 72 -8.07 -10.31 6.27
CA SER A 72 -7.10 -9.27 6.53
C SER A 72 -5.94 -9.39 5.55
N TYR A 73 -5.38 -8.27 5.07
CA TYR A 73 -4.23 -8.29 4.17
C TYR A 73 -3.05 -7.54 4.76
N GLN A 74 -1.86 -8.11 4.59
CA GLN A 74 -0.60 -7.50 4.99
C GLN A 74 0.26 -7.27 3.74
N ALA A 75 0.63 -6.01 3.52
CA ALA A 75 1.54 -5.63 2.45
C ALA A 75 2.95 -5.45 3.01
N ILE A 76 3.93 -6.14 2.43
CA ILE A 76 5.35 -5.98 2.74
C ILE A 76 6.01 -5.23 1.59
N LEU A 77 6.45 -4.01 1.86
CA LEU A 77 7.17 -3.18 0.90
C LEU A 77 8.57 -3.73 0.69
N LYS A 78 8.93 -4.03 -0.56
CA LYS A 78 10.31 -4.37 -0.87
C LYS A 78 11.18 -3.12 -0.79
N PRO A 79 12.44 -3.27 -0.34
CA PRO A 79 13.40 -2.19 -0.45
C PRO A 79 13.56 -1.85 -1.94
N SER A 80 13.23 -0.61 -2.28
CA SER A 80 13.46 -0.08 -3.61
C SER A 80 14.95 -0.15 -3.93
N LYS A 81 15.29 -0.72 -5.09
CA LYS A 81 16.67 -0.67 -5.60
C LYS A 81 16.96 0.76 -6.05
N TRP A 82 17.43 1.59 -5.13
CA TRP A 82 17.95 2.91 -5.48
C TRP A 82 19.38 2.75 -5.99
N SER A 83 19.51 2.76 -7.31
CA SER A 83 20.81 2.90 -7.94
C SER A 83 21.07 4.38 -8.19
N TRP A 84 21.97 4.95 -7.40
CA TRP A 84 22.47 6.34 -7.58
C TRP A 84 23.08 6.59 -8.95
N LEU A 85 23.54 5.53 -9.62
CA LEU A 85 24.20 5.60 -10.91
C LEU A 85 23.22 5.54 -12.08
N ASP A 86 22.06 4.93 -11.90
CA ASP A 86 21.06 4.80 -12.97
C ASP A 86 20.10 5.98 -12.99
N ASP A 87 19.66 6.48 -11.82
CA ASP A 87 18.76 7.64 -11.76
C ASP A 87 19.04 8.54 -10.53
N PRO A 88 19.94 9.53 -10.68
CA PRO A 88 20.39 10.35 -9.56
C PRO A 88 19.29 11.27 -9.00
N PHE A 89 18.31 11.67 -9.82
CA PHE A 89 17.24 12.56 -9.36
C PHE A 89 16.25 11.81 -8.47
N THR A 90 15.85 10.60 -8.88
CA THR A 90 14.99 9.72 -8.09
C THR A 90 15.68 9.27 -6.80
N ALA A 91 16.99 9.01 -6.84
CA ALA A 91 17.78 8.68 -5.65
C ALA A 91 17.86 9.84 -4.65
N VAL A 92 18.04 11.08 -5.13
CA VAL A 92 18.02 12.28 -4.27
C VAL A 92 16.64 12.51 -3.66
N GLU A 93 15.57 12.35 -4.43
CA GLU A 93 14.20 12.49 -3.92
C GLU A 93 13.89 11.43 -2.84
N GLY A 94 14.26 10.17 -3.09
CA GLY A 94 14.13 9.09 -2.11
C GLY A 94 14.93 9.36 -0.83
N ALA A 95 16.17 9.82 -0.97
CA ALA A 95 17.03 10.20 0.16
C ALA A 95 16.45 11.37 0.96
N LEU A 96 15.89 12.39 0.31
CA LEU A 96 15.27 13.54 0.99
C LEU A 96 13.98 13.15 1.72
N ARG A 97 13.21 12.18 1.21
CA ARG A 97 11.99 11.67 1.86
C ARG A 97 12.25 10.76 3.05
N THR A 98 13.37 10.02 3.05
CA THR A 98 13.73 9.09 4.12
C THR A 98 14.72 9.65 5.15
N ALA A 99 15.52 10.65 4.78
CA ALA A 99 16.52 11.19 5.68
C ALA A 99 15.90 12.09 6.77
N PRO A 100 16.42 12.03 8.01
CA PRO A 100 16.05 12.98 9.05
C PRO A 100 16.33 14.42 8.58
N PRO A 101 15.50 15.41 8.96
CA PRO A 101 15.61 16.79 8.48
C PRO A 101 17.00 17.41 8.70
N ILE A 102 17.71 17.01 9.75
CA ILE A 102 19.10 17.43 10.03
C ILE A 102 20.08 17.07 8.89
N LEU A 103 19.92 15.92 8.25
CA LEU A 103 20.79 15.48 7.17
C LEU A 103 20.53 16.31 5.89
N SER A 104 19.27 16.65 5.64
CA SER A 104 18.84 17.50 4.53
C SER A 104 19.44 18.91 4.64
N PHE A 105 19.40 19.51 5.84
CA PHE A 105 20.06 20.80 6.11
C PHE A 105 21.57 20.73 5.88
N PHE A 106 22.23 19.64 6.28
CA PHE A 106 23.67 19.47 6.10
C PHE A 106 24.07 19.41 4.62
N MET A 107 23.31 18.66 3.81
CA MET A 107 23.52 18.56 2.37
C MET A 107 23.30 19.89 1.65
N LEU A 108 22.26 20.65 2.03
CA LEU A 108 22.00 21.97 1.47
C LEU A 108 23.12 22.95 1.82
N CYS A 109 23.59 22.95 3.07
CA CYS A 109 24.75 23.73 3.49
C CYS A 109 25.99 23.39 2.65
N LEU A 110 26.24 22.11 2.39
CA LEU A 110 27.37 21.66 1.60
C LEU A 110 27.26 22.11 0.15
N ILE A 111 26.09 21.98 -0.49
CA ILE A 111 25.84 22.41 -1.87
C ILE A 111 25.98 23.92 -2.05
N VAL A 112 25.58 24.73 -1.06
CA VAL A 112 25.65 26.19 -1.14
C VAL A 112 27.02 26.74 -0.72
N LEU A 113 27.63 26.21 0.35
CA LEU A 113 28.89 26.73 0.89
C LEU A 113 30.13 26.29 0.08
N LEU A 114 30.15 25.10 -0.53
CA LEU A 114 31.28 24.66 -1.37
C LEU A 114 31.53 25.55 -2.58
N PRO A 115 30.54 25.87 -3.44
CA PRO A 115 30.77 26.75 -4.57
C PRO A 115 31.12 28.17 -4.11
N VAL A 116 30.50 28.67 -3.04
CA VAL A 116 30.82 30.00 -2.49
C VAL A 116 32.28 30.06 -2.02
N THR A 117 32.75 29.05 -1.28
CA THR A 117 34.14 29.00 -0.80
C THR A 117 35.15 28.80 -1.94
N LEU A 118 34.81 28.01 -2.96
CA LEU A 118 35.64 27.87 -4.16
C LEU A 118 35.73 29.18 -4.95
N ILE A 119 34.61 29.87 -5.17
CA ILE A 119 34.58 31.17 -5.86
C ILE A 119 35.40 32.21 -5.09
N PHE A 120 35.25 32.28 -3.76
CA PHE A 120 36.04 33.21 -2.93
C PHE A 120 37.53 32.88 -2.93
N LYS A 121 37.90 31.60 -2.95
CA LYS A 121 39.30 31.17 -3.02
C LYS A 121 39.94 31.44 -4.39
N TRP A 122 39.15 31.40 -5.47
CA TRP A 122 39.64 31.67 -6.83
C TRP A 122 39.74 33.16 -7.16
N ARG A 123 39.02 34.02 -6.42
CA ARG A 123 39.00 35.49 -6.61
C ARG A 123 40.05 36.24 -5.79
N ARG A 124 40.85 35.54 -4.98
CA ARG A 124 41.89 36.09 -4.10
C ARG A 124 43.26 35.63 -4.58
#